data_AF-A0A645JCV9-F1
#
_entry.id   AF-A0A645JCV9-F1
#
_cell.length_a   1.000
_cell.length_b   1.000
_cell.length_c   1.000
_cell.angle_alpha   90.00
_cell.angle_beta   90.00
_cell.angle_gamma   90.00
#
_symmetry.space_group_name_H-M   'P 1'
#
loop_
_entity.id
_entity.type
_entity.pdbx_description
1 polymer ?
#
loop_
_entity_poly.entity_id
_entity_poly.type
_entity_poly.pdbx_seq_one_letter_code
_entity_poly.pdbx_strand_id
1 'polypeptide(L)' 'MILPDTLFTKKEVMELLGISETTLWRWDAKYNYLHPVMVGAERRWRWKDISAIIEGKITDNTGSPIWSMEKNNNTGKESR' A
#
# COMPACT_ATOMS: atom_id res chain seq x y z
N MET A 1 -12.10 -12.72 -15.98
CA MET A 1 -10.67 -13.06 -15.80
C MET A 1 -9.93 -11.76 -15.58
N ILE A 2 -9.31 -11.57 -14.41
CA ILE A 2 -8.51 -10.36 -14.12
C ILE A 2 -7.09 -10.63 -14.64
N LEU A 3 -6.53 -9.72 -15.44
CA LEU A 3 -5.18 -9.85 -15.97
C LEU A 3 -4.16 -9.32 -14.94
N PRO A 4 -2.93 -9.84 -14.89
CA PRO A 4 -1.91 -9.37 -13.95
C PRO A 4 -1.54 -7.88 -14.14
N ASP A 5 -1.72 -7.36 -15.36
CA ASP A 5 -1.54 -5.94 -15.71
C ASP A 5 -2.83 -5.12 -15.57
N THR A 6 -3.89 -5.65 -14.96
CA THR A 6 -5.11 -4.87 -14.72
C THR A 6 -4.81 -3.74 -13.75
N LEU A 7 -5.17 -2.53 -14.20
CA LEU A 7 -4.98 -1.28 -13.49
C LEU A 7 -6.31 -0.81 -12.90
N PHE A 8 -6.39 -0.81 -11.58
CA PHE A 8 -7.56 -0.42 -10.82
C PHE A 8 -7.53 1.06 -10.47
N THR A 9 -8.71 1.66 -10.47
CA THR A 9 -8.94 3.01 -9.96
C THR A 9 -8.98 3.00 -8.44
N LYS A 10 -8.82 4.20 -7.85
CA LYS A 10 -8.91 4.39 -6.40
C LYS A 10 -10.17 3.78 -5.80
N LYS A 11 -11.32 3.93 -6.48
CA LYS A 11 -12.61 3.41 -6.00
C LYS A 11 -12.61 1.88 -5.95
N GLU A 12 -12.16 1.23 -7.01
CA GLU A 12 -12.09 -0.23 -7.06
C GLU A 12 -11.12 -0.79 -6.02
N VAL A 13 -9.97 -0.13 -5.80
CA VAL A 13 -9.02 -0.53 -4.74
C VAL A 13 -9.67 -0.47 -3.35
N MET A 14 -10.45 0.59 -3.09
CA MET A 14 -11.20 0.72 -1.83
C MET A 14 -12.25 -0.38 -1.67
N GLU A 15 -12.98 -0.71 -2.73
CA GLU A 15 -13.99 -1.78 -2.71
C GLU A 15 -13.36 -3.17 -2.57
N LEU A 16 -12.22 -3.42 -3.23
CA LEU A 16 -11.49 -4.69 -3.17
C LEU A 16 -10.90 -4.96 -1.77
N LEU A 17 -10.32 -3.93 -1.16
CA LEU A 17 -9.64 -4.05 0.14
C LEU A 17 -10.57 -3.75 1.32
N GLY A 18 -11.75 -3.18 1.07
CA GLY A 18 -12.65 -2.70 2.13
C GLY A 18 -12.07 -1.54 2.95
N ILE A 19 -11.22 -0.70 2.35
CA ILE A 19 -10.55 0.41 3.04
C ILE A 19 -11.11 1.77 2.65
N SER A 20 -10.97 2.74 3.56
CA SER A 20 -11.30 4.13 3.30
C SER A 20 -10.23 4.84 2.46
N GLU A 21 -10.62 5.89 1.75
CA GLU A 21 -9.72 6.76 0.96
C GLU A 21 -8.54 7.27 1.78
N THR A 22 -8.76 7.64 3.04
CA THR A 22 -7.72 8.13 3.95
C THR A 22 -6.68 7.07 4.27
N THR A 23 -7.06 5.79 4.31
CA THR A 23 -6.14 4.65 4.49
C THR A 23 -5.30 4.48 3.24
N LEU A 24 -5.93 4.52 2.05
CA LEU A 24 -5.22 4.43 0.78
C LEU A 24 -4.22 5.58 0.59
N TRP A 25 -4.61 6.80 0.92
CA TRP A 25 -3.72 7.97 0.87
C TRP A 25 -2.54 7.85 1.83
N ARG A 26 -2.75 7.31 3.03
CA ARG A 26 -1.64 7.06 3.97
C ARG A 26 -0.65 6.04 3.43
N TRP A 27 -1.13 5.00 2.75
CA TRP A 27 -0.26 3.98 2.15
C TRP A 27 0.60 4.52 1.02
N ASP A 28 0.04 5.40 0.18
CA ASP A 28 0.75 6.15 -0.86
C ASP A 28 1.72 7.17 -0.24
N ALA A 29 1.21 8.12 0.54
CA ALA A 29 1.94 9.30 0.98
C ALA A 29 2.96 9.06 2.11
N LYS A 30 2.72 8.07 2.99
CA LYS A 30 3.54 7.87 4.20
C LYS A 30 4.43 6.65 4.14
N TYR A 31 3.95 5.60 3.47
CA TYR A 31 4.56 4.30 3.60
C TYR A 31 5.09 3.75 2.29
N ASN A 32 4.79 4.40 1.16
CA ASN A 32 5.26 3.97 -0.15
C ASN A 32 4.91 2.48 -0.42
N TYR A 33 3.79 2.00 0.15
CA TYR A 33 3.36 0.59 0.14
C TYR A 33 2.68 0.21 -1.17
N LEU A 34 2.01 1.17 -1.79
CA LEU A 34 1.15 0.94 -2.92
C LEU A 34 1.43 2.05 -3.95
N HIS A 35 2.33 1.76 -4.88
CA HIS A 35 2.74 2.74 -5.89
C HIS A 35 1.65 2.94 -6.93
N PRO A 36 1.04 4.14 -7.02
CA PRO A 36 0.18 4.45 -8.13
C PRO A 36 1.03 4.59 -9.41
N VAL A 37 0.60 3.90 -10.45
CA VAL A 37 1.04 4.15 -11.81
C VAL A 37 0.23 5.34 -12.34
N MET A 38 0.91 6.40 -12.79
CA MET A 38 0.23 7.47 -13.51
C MET A 38 -0.14 6.97 -14.91
N VAL A 39 -1.45 6.92 -15.18
CA VAL A 39 -2.01 6.65 -16.50
C VAL A 39 -2.68 7.93 -16.97
N GLY A 40 -1.96 8.72 -17.75
CA GLY A 40 -2.39 10.08 -18.10
C GLY A 40 -2.38 11.00 -16.87
N ALA A 41 -3.55 11.50 -16.48
CA ALA A 41 -3.73 12.36 -15.30
C ALA A 41 -4.27 11.61 -14.07
N GLU A 42 -4.58 10.32 -14.20
CA GLU A 42 -5.17 9.51 -13.14
C GLU A 42 -4.15 8.57 -12.52
N ARG A 43 -4.31 8.34 -11.21
CA ARG A 43 -3.55 7.34 -10.46
C ARG A 43 -4.24 6.00 -10.57
N ARG A 44 -3.51 4.97 -11.00
CA ARG A 44 -4.00 3.59 -11.05
C ARG A 44 -3.08 2.62 -10.33
N TRP A 45 -3.65 1.55 -9.81
CA TRP A 45 -2.94 0.55 -9.02
C TRP A 45 -2.94 -0.80 -9.72
N ARG A 46 -1.81 -1.48 -9.71
CA ARG A 46 -1.69 -2.78 -10.36
C ARG A 46 -2.33 -3.85 -9.48
N TRP A 47 -3.01 -4.79 -10.12
CA TRP A 47 -3.53 -5.99 -9.45
C TRP A 47 -2.46 -6.69 -8.62
N LYS A 48 -1.23 -6.79 -9.15
CA LYS A 48 -0.11 -7.45 -8.48
C LYS A 48 0.16 -6.88 -7.08
N ASP A 49 0.16 -5.55 -6.95
CA ASP A 49 0.41 -4.88 -5.68
C ASP A 49 -0.79 -5.04 -4.73
N ILE A 50 -2.01 -4.92 -5.26
CA ILE A 50 -3.25 -5.10 -4.49
C ILE A 50 -3.36 -6.54 -3.96
N SER A 51 -3.12 -7.55 -4.81
CA SER A 51 -3.14 -8.96 -4.46
C SER A 51 -2.09 -9.28 -3.40
N ALA A 52 -0.89 -8.70 -3.50
CA ALA A 52 0.15 -8.87 -2.48
C ALA A 52 -0.30 -8.33 -1.11
N ILE A 53 -1.08 -7.25 -1.08
CA ILE A 53 -1.68 -6.70 0.15
C ILE A 53 -2.79 -7.61 0.67
N ILE A 54 -3.69 -8.09 -0.19
CA ILE A 54 -4.76 -9.02 0.19
C ILE A 54 -4.19 -10.32 0.77
N GLU A 55 -3.14 -10.85 0.15
CA GLU A 55 -2.45 -12.06 0.62
C GLU A 55 -1.55 -11.81 1.85
N GLY A 56 -1.36 -10.55 2.28
CA GLY A 56 -0.46 -10.20 3.38
C GLY A 56 1.02 -10.43 3.04
N LYS A 57 1.37 -10.61 1.76
CA LYS A 57 2.73 -10.80 1.23
C LYS A 57 3.32 -9.47 0.74
N ILE A 58 3.09 -8.40 1.49
CA ILE A 58 3.62 -7.07 1.18
C ILE A 58 5.14 -7.11 1.36
N THR A 59 5.88 -7.37 0.29
CA THR A 59 7.33 -7.50 0.33
C THR A 59 7.98 -6.25 -0.24
N ASP A 60 8.98 -5.72 0.44
CA ASP A 60 9.88 -4.74 -0.19
C ASP A 60 10.70 -5.43 -1.28
N ASN A 61 11.47 -4.67 -2.06
CA ASN A 61 12.29 -5.23 -3.14
C ASN A 61 13.35 -6.26 -2.67
N THR A 62 13.54 -6.40 -1.35
CA THR A 62 14.43 -7.36 -0.69
C THR A 62 13.69 -8.59 -0.13
N GLY A 63 12.37 -8.70 -0.31
CA GLY A 63 11.59 -9.85 0.16
C GLY A 63 11.20 -9.81 1.64
N SER A 64 11.35 -8.68 2.33
CA SER A 64 10.95 -8.54 3.73
C SER A 64 9.51 -8.00 3.85
N PRO A 65 8.70 -8.51 4.80
CA PRO A 65 7.36 -8.01 5.04
C PRO A 65 7.39 -6.56 5.53
N ILE A 66 6.85 -5.60 4.77
CA ILE A 66 6.97 -4.17 5.12
C ILE A 66 6.13 -3.78 6.36
N TRP A 67 5.18 -4.62 6.78
CA TRP A 67 4.48 -4.41 8.06
C TRP A 67 5.39 -4.69 9.28
N SER A 68 6.49 -5.43 9.10
CA SER A 68 7.45 -5.73 10.17
C SER A 68 8.41 -4.59 10.50
N MET A 69 8.28 -3.41 9.86
CA MET A 69 8.82 -2.19 10.47
C MET A 69 7.88 -1.73 11.58
N GLU A 70 7.91 -2.48 12.69
CA GLU A 70 7.55 -1.95 13.99
C GLU A 70 8.27 -0.62 14.16
N LYS A 71 7.46 0.42 14.37
CA LYS A 71 7.96 1.71 14.81
C LYS A 71 8.54 1.53 16.19
N ASN A 72 9.82 1.19 16.25
CA ASN A 72 10.62 1.47 17.43
C ASN A 72 10.88 2.98 17.48
N ASN A 73 9.82 3.76 17.70
CA ASN A 73 9.94 5.13 18.17
C ASN A 73 10.24 5.06 19.68
N ASN A 74 11.44 4.58 20.02
CA ASN A 74 12.13 5.03 21.22
C ASN A 74 12.44 6.52 21.04
N THR A 75 11.41 7.36 21.20
CA THR A 75 11.63 8.77 21.48
C THR A 75 11.73 8.85 22.99
N GLY A 76 12.92 8.53 23.49
CA GLY A 76 13.26 8.74 24.88
C GLY A 76 13.03 10.20 25.23
N LYS A 77 12.14 10.43 26.21
CA LYS A 77 12.30 11.41 27.30
C LYS A 77 11.52 10.91 28.50
N GLU A 78 11.98 9.80 29.09
CA GLU A 78 11.98 9.71 30.54
C GLU A 78 13.16 10.56 31.01
N SER A 79 12.86 11.72 31.60
CA SER A 79 13.83 12.44 32.40
C SER A 79 13.09 13.28 33.42
N ARG A 80 12.94 12.66 34.60
CA ARG A 80 12.73 13.20 35.96
C ARG A 80 11.57 14.15 36.21
#